data_AF-B6QA96-F1
#
_entry.id   AF-B6QA96-F1
#
_cell.length_a   1.000
_cell.length_b   1.000
_cell.length_c   1.000
_cell.angle_alpha   90.00
_cell.angle_beta   90.00
_cell.angle_gamma   90.00
#
_symmetry.space_group_name_H-M   'P 1'
#
loop_
_entity.id
_entity.type
_entity.pdbx_description
1 polymer ?
#
loop_
_entity_poly.entity_id
_entity_poly.type
_entity_poly.pdbx_seq_one_letter_code
_entity_poly.pdbx_strand_id
1 'polypeptide(L)'
;MQPAKFNIISYQHPSVIHNSKLVMPMSQPLLDTNTKYIPFFFDLVRSSGSPMIQIFSFASIGKLLHTNELVQDTVNLVGKAYVSQGSYDTTSWEPASQRKYDSRKSLARLRVNMLKLLRSPASTAQDSTASLVAACLLQFVELLLYDSGSTWGSLVYQVLSTVSPKDKPGCEDGGDDFFSSLNRRLRLFLRTSGGLWAICYDHDCFWTTSERNPPEKLLPEPDLSLIELDNVDRRWDDLAGCLEDCGKLLYKLVLWIKDSLNAPGDAIDSSVHRLNGIELVVTATHIQQRIISTIVLYSTSCSEDHFCRFLLPYYYWLLASLSHIFTHLSWRTLAIPLPVMTQSLARQQAARAFEYVESNIHSFKLEAVAYAPILHIIAHQFSADNVERDRVLAVVESIRLSGYSVAGGLEKELQFHWAEMETKFFCSDLYL
;
A
#
# COMPACT_ATOMS: atom_id res chain seq x y z
N MET A 1 -28.54 -26.95 -47.65
CA MET A 1 -29.15 -26.11 -46.59
C MET A 1 -28.08 -25.20 -46.01
N GLN A 2 -28.25 -23.88 -46.18
CA GLN A 2 -27.53 -22.82 -45.47
C GLN A 2 -28.35 -22.44 -44.21
N PRO A 3 -27.75 -21.78 -43.19
CA PRO A 3 -27.49 -20.31 -43.18
C PRO A 3 -26.02 -19.96 -42.81
N ALA A 4 -25.33 -19.09 -43.56
CA ALA A 4 -25.21 -17.61 -43.45
C ALA A 4 -24.32 -17.15 -42.26
N LYS A 5 -23.02 -16.85 -42.45
CA LYS A 5 -22.35 -15.58 -42.84
C LYS A 5 -22.49 -14.41 -41.86
N PHE A 6 -21.36 -13.98 -41.28
CA PHE A 6 -20.86 -12.59 -41.37
C PHE A 6 -19.31 -12.57 -41.46
N ASN A 7 -18.82 -11.95 -42.53
CA ASN A 7 -17.43 -11.57 -42.82
C ASN A 7 -17.16 -10.16 -42.28
N ILE A 8 -15.95 -9.87 -41.79
CA ILE A 8 -15.17 -8.64 -42.12
C ILE A 8 -13.66 -9.02 -42.03
N ILE A 9 -13.04 -9.43 -43.14
CA ILE A 9 -12.09 -8.66 -43.99
C ILE A 9 -10.76 -8.32 -43.28
N SER A 10 -9.76 -9.17 -43.54
CA SER A 10 -8.33 -8.85 -43.45
C SER A 10 -7.90 -8.12 -44.73
N TYR A 11 -7.37 -6.91 -44.61
CA TYR A 11 -6.63 -6.26 -45.71
C TYR A 11 -5.14 -6.33 -45.43
N GLN A 12 -4.42 -7.10 -46.25
CA GLN A 12 -2.97 -7.02 -46.41
C GLN A 12 -2.62 -6.27 -47.71
N HIS A 13 -1.73 -5.29 -47.57
CA HIS A 13 -0.76 -4.72 -48.52
C HIS A 13 -1.21 -4.00 -49.80
N PRO A 14 -0.44 -2.97 -50.21
CA PRO A 14 0.57 -3.21 -51.25
C PRO A 14 1.93 -2.54 -50.99
N SER A 15 2.98 -3.33 -51.25
CA SER A 15 4.23 -2.95 -51.94
C SER A 15 5.10 -1.80 -51.43
N VAL A 16 6.29 -2.20 -50.98
CA VAL A 16 7.55 -1.48 -51.17
C VAL A 16 7.68 -1.02 -52.62
N ILE A 17 7.76 0.29 -52.84
CA ILE A 17 8.35 0.89 -54.03
C ILE A 17 9.39 1.89 -53.56
N HIS A 18 10.67 1.58 -53.80
CA HIS A 18 11.72 2.58 -53.85
C HIS A 18 11.40 3.55 -54.98
N ASN A 19 11.12 4.81 -54.66
CA ASN A 19 11.56 5.95 -55.46
C ASN A 19 11.44 7.26 -54.65
N SER A 20 12.60 7.88 -54.47
CA SER A 20 12.82 9.25 -54.02
C SER A 20 11.97 10.27 -54.78
N LYS A 21 11.19 11.10 -54.05
CA LYS A 21 10.95 12.53 -54.34
C LYS A 21 10.18 13.20 -53.20
N LEU A 22 10.62 14.42 -52.86
CA LEU A 22 10.06 15.32 -51.86
C LEU A 22 8.52 15.39 -51.92
N VAL A 23 7.86 15.12 -50.80
CA VAL A 23 6.50 15.61 -50.51
C VAL A 23 6.49 16.09 -49.06
N MET A 24 6.09 17.34 -48.85
CA MET A 24 6.01 18.01 -47.56
C MET A 24 5.13 17.23 -46.57
N PRO A 25 5.39 17.33 -45.25
CA PRO A 25 4.57 16.64 -44.26
C PRO A 25 3.17 17.27 -44.24
N MET A 26 2.19 16.53 -44.78
CA MET A 26 0.79 16.75 -44.47
C MET A 26 0.57 16.47 -42.98
N SER A 27 -0.03 17.45 -42.31
CA SER A 27 -0.47 17.46 -40.93
C SER A 27 -1.23 16.17 -40.59
N GLN A 28 -0.62 15.29 -39.80
CA GLN A 28 -1.37 14.28 -39.05
C GLN A 28 -2.37 15.02 -38.14
N PRO A 29 -3.60 14.51 -38.00
CA PRO A 29 -4.55 15.09 -37.06
C PRO A 29 -3.92 15.03 -35.66
N LEU A 30 -3.88 16.19 -34.99
CA LEU A 30 -3.48 16.32 -33.59
C LEU A 30 -4.41 15.45 -32.74
N LEU A 31 -4.05 14.18 -32.56
CA LEU A 31 -4.51 13.37 -31.43
C LEU A 31 -4.18 14.19 -30.19
N ASP A 32 -5.20 14.56 -29.43
CA ASP A 32 -5.08 15.36 -28.23
C ASP A 32 -4.03 14.73 -27.30
N THR A 33 -2.82 15.31 -27.31
CA THR A 33 -1.61 14.72 -26.69
C THR A 33 -1.77 14.54 -25.18
N ASN A 34 -2.79 15.19 -24.60
CA ASN A 34 -3.13 15.16 -23.19
C ASN A 34 -3.85 13.88 -22.71
N THR A 35 -4.26 12.96 -23.60
CA THR A 35 -5.01 11.76 -23.19
C THR A 35 -4.35 10.44 -23.57
N LYS A 36 -3.19 10.49 -24.24
CA LYS A 36 -2.51 9.30 -24.81
C LYS A 36 -2.14 8.22 -23.79
N TYR A 37 -2.03 8.57 -22.49
CA TYR A 37 -1.63 7.62 -21.45
C TYR A 37 -2.80 7.02 -20.65
N ILE A 38 -4.03 7.47 -20.91
CA ILE A 38 -5.24 6.94 -20.26
C ILE A 38 -5.45 5.44 -20.56
N PRO A 39 -5.30 4.95 -21.81
CA PRO A 39 -5.45 3.51 -22.10
C PRO A 39 -4.45 2.65 -21.32
N PHE A 40 -3.19 3.09 -21.25
CA PHE A 40 -2.14 2.41 -20.50
C PHE A 40 -2.50 2.27 -19.02
N PHE A 41 -3.05 3.32 -18.41
CA PHE A 41 -3.52 3.24 -17.03
C PHE A 41 -4.58 2.15 -16.84
N PHE A 42 -5.60 2.10 -17.70
CA PHE A 42 -6.67 1.09 -17.56
C PHE A 42 -6.20 -0.31 -17.90
N ASP A 43 -5.21 -0.47 -18.80
CA ASP A 43 -4.56 -1.76 -19.01
C ASP A 43 -3.81 -2.24 -17.76
N LEU A 44 -3.12 -1.35 -17.05
CA LEU A 44 -2.46 -1.68 -15.78
C LEU A 44 -3.49 -2.13 -14.73
N VAL A 45 -4.56 -1.35 -14.54
CA VAL A 45 -5.62 -1.68 -13.57
C VAL A 45 -6.32 -3.00 -13.94
N ARG A 46 -6.64 -3.21 -15.22
CA ARG A 46 -7.28 -4.45 -15.70
C ARG A 46 -6.38 -5.68 -15.53
N SER A 47 -5.07 -5.50 -15.68
CA SER A 47 -4.08 -6.58 -15.52
C SER A 47 -3.73 -6.88 -14.06
N SER A 48 -4.06 -5.99 -13.12
CA SER A 48 -3.80 -6.21 -11.69
C SER A 48 -4.77 -7.23 -11.11
N GLY A 49 -4.22 -8.26 -10.45
CA GLY A 49 -4.99 -9.28 -9.72
C GLY A 49 -5.61 -8.79 -8.41
N SER A 50 -5.44 -7.51 -8.06
CA SER A 50 -5.82 -7.00 -6.75
C SER A 50 -7.17 -6.33 -6.68
N PRO A 51 -7.99 -6.76 -5.71
CA PRO A 51 -9.23 -6.09 -5.39
C PRO A 51 -9.06 -4.62 -4.98
N MET A 52 -7.93 -4.22 -4.38
CA MET A 52 -7.70 -2.82 -3.97
C MET A 52 -7.45 -1.91 -5.17
N ILE A 53 -6.81 -2.40 -6.23
CA ILE A 53 -6.56 -1.63 -7.45
C ILE A 53 -7.80 -1.58 -8.35
N GLN A 54 -8.66 -2.60 -8.31
CA GLN A 54 -9.89 -2.63 -9.11
C GLN A 54 -10.87 -1.49 -8.80
N ILE A 55 -10.73 -0.78 -7.67
CA ILE A 55 -11.54 0.43 -7.36
C ILE A 55 -11.30 1.56 -8.38
N PHE A 56 -10.19 1.52 -9.12
CA PHE A 56 -9.86 2.48 -10.18
C PHE A 56 -10.18 1.96 -11.58
N SER A 57 -10.91 0.85 -11.70
CA SER A 57 -11.32 0.30 -13.00
C SER A 57 -12.19 1.31 -13.77
N PHE A 58 -12.26 1.14 -15.09
CA PHE A 58 -13.13 1.98 -15.91
C PHE A 58 -14.60 1.89 -15.47
N ALA A 59 -15.04 0.72 -14.98
CA ALA A 59 -16.37 0.54 -14.42
C ALA A 59 -16.61 1.40 -13.16
N SER A 60 -15.58 1.60 -12.35
CA SER A 60 -15.65 2.38 -11.10
C SER A 60 -15.51 3.88 -11.32
N ILE A 61 -14.54 4.33 -12.13
CA ILE A 61 -14.22 5.77 -12.27
C ILE A 61 -14.53 6.35 -13.65
N GLY A 62 -15.02 5.58 -14.61
CA GLY A 62 -15.22 6.02 -16.00
C GLY A 62 -16.17 7.23 -16.14
N LYS A 63 -17.25 7.27 -15.35
CA LYS A 63 -18.15 8.44 -15.31
C LYS A 63 -17.42 9.70 -14.86
N LEU A 64 -16.56 9.60 -13.83
CA LEU A 64 -15.75 10.72 -13.34
C LEU A 64 -14.69 11.12 -14.35
N LEU A 65 -14.06 10.16 -15.03
CA LEU A 65 -13.08 10.40 -16.08
C LEU A 65 -13.63 11.29 -17.20
N HIS A 66 -14.89 11.11 -17.59
CA HIS A 66 -15.54 11.89 -18.64
C HIS A 66 -16.07 13.25 -18.21
N THR A 67 -16.22 13.48 -16.90
CA THR A 67 -16.96 14.64 -16.37
C THR A 67 -16.11 15.53 -15.48
N ASN A 68 -14.94 15.08 -15.05
CA ASN A 68 -14.09 15.79 -14.12
C ASN A 68 -12.63 15.83 -14.62
N GLU A 69 -12.17 17.05 -14.95
CA GLU A 69 -10.82 17.30 -15.48
C GLU A 69 -9.71 16.83 -14.53
N LEU A 70 -9.90 16.96 -13.21
CA LEU A 70 -8.91 16.50 -12.21
C LEU A 70 -8.67 14.99 -12.32
N VAL A 71 -9.75 14.21 -12.48
CA VAL A 71 -9.66 12.74 -12.62
C VAL A 71 -9.00 12.38 -13.95
N GLN A 72 -9.40 13.03 -15.04
CA GLN A 72 -8.80 12.81 -16.36
C GLN A 72 -7.30 13.10 -16.37
N ASP A 73 -6.89 14.26 -15.86
CA ASP A 73 -5.49 14.66 -15.76
C ASP A 73 -4.68 13.71 -14.86
N THR A 74 -5.27 13.28 -13.74
CA THR A 74 -4.60 12.39 -12.80
C THR A 74 -4.40 11.00 -13.39
N VAL A 75 -5.43 10.43 -14.02
CA VAL A 75 -5.35 9.13 -14.71
C VAL A 75 -4.30 9.16 -15.82
N ASN A 76 -4.30 10.21 -16.64
CA ASN A 76 -3.27 10.40 -17.66
C ASN A 76 -1.87 10.53 -17.06
N LEU A 77 -1.71 11.24 -15.94
CA LEU A 77 -0.43 11.38 -15.25
C LEU A 77 0.08 10.04 -14.70
N VAL A 78 -0.78 9.20 -14.10
CA VAL A 78 -0.37 7.86 -13.63
C VAL A 78 0.17 7.03 -14.80
N GLY A 79 -0.57 6.97 -15.91
CA GLY A 79 -0.12 6.27 -17.10
C GLY A 79 1.20 6.82 -17.64
N LYS A 80 1.35 8.15 -17.72
CA LYS A 80 2.58 8.82 -18.16
C LYS A 80 3.76 8.50 -17.25
N ALA A 81 3.55 8.58 -15.93
CA ALA A 81 4.56 8.30 -14.92
C ALA A 81 5.03 6.85 -15.01
N TYR A 82 4.12 5.90 -15.14
CA TYR A 82 4.45 4.48 -15.27
C TYR A 82 5.26 4.19 -16.54
N VAL A 83 4.81 4.69 -17.70
CA VAL A 83 5.54 4.52 -18.98
C VAL A 83 6.93 5.15 -18.92
N SER A 84 7.10 6.26 -18.20
CA SER A 84 8.40 6.93 -18.05
C SER A 84 9.46 6.13 -17.28
N GLN A 85 9.07 5.04 -16.60
CA GLN A 85 9.98 4.17 -15.85
C GLN A 85 10.63 3.06 -16.69
N GLY A 86 10.24 2.91 -17.97
CA GLY A 86 11.14 2.32 -18.96
C GLY A 86 10.98 0.85 -19.32
N SER A 87 9.76 0.28 -19.36
CA SER A 87 9.58 -1.07 -19.92
C SER A 87 8.49 -1.23 -21.00
N TYR A 88 7.74 -0.17 -21.33
CA TYR A 88 6.52 -0.33 -22.16
C TYR A 88 6.51 0.44 -23.48
N ASP A 89 7.47 1.34 -23.73
CA ASP A 89 7.40 2.18 -24.92
C ASP A 89 8.79 2.57 -25.44
N THR A 90 9.35 1.73 -26.30
CA THR A 90 10.56 2.00 -27.11
C THR A 90 10.26 2.90 -28.32
N THR A 91 9.00 3.24 -28.57
CA THR A 91 8.53 4.02 -29.73
C THR A 91 8.27 5.50 -29.45
N SER A 92 8.47 5.96 -28.21
CA SER A 92 8.31 7.37 -27.85
C SER A 92 9.53 8.21 -28.25
N TRP A 93 9.33 9.23 -29.08
CA TRP A 93 10.34 10.22 -29.49
C TRP A 93 10.83 11.11 -28.33
N GLU A 94 10.15 11.12 -27.18
CA GLU A 94 10.51 11.92 -26.01
C GLU A 94 11.47 11.15 -25.07
N PRO A 95 12.64 11.74 -24.72
CA PRO A 95 13.53 11.17 -23.72
C PRO A 95 12.81 10.87 -22.40
N ALA A 96 13.11 9.75 -21.77
CA ALA A 96 12.51 9.37 -20.48
C ALA A 96 12.74 10.44 -19.39
N SER A 97 13.88 11.12 -19.41
CA SER A 97 14.21 12.24 -18.52
C SER A 97 13.26 13.43 -18.68
N GLN A 98 12.95 13.82 -19.92
CA GLN A 98 12.00 14.90 -20.20
C GLN A 98 10.59 14.52 -19.73
N ARG A 99 10.17 13.28 -20.02
CA ARG A 99 8.87 12.76 -19.55
C ARG A 99 8.75 12.78 -18.04
N LYS A 100 9.80 12.37 -17.32
CA LYS A 100 9.86 12.44 -15.85
C LYS A 100 9.77 13.88 -15.34
N TYR A 101 10.50 14.81 -15.95
CA TYR A 101 10.44 16.23 -15.58
C TYR A 101 9.02 16.81 -15.74
N ASP A 102 8.40 16.59 -16.90
CA ASP A 102 7.04 17.07 -17.16
C ASP A 102 6.01 16.42 -16.23
N SER A 103 6.15 15.13 -15.94
CA SER A 103 5.30 14.44 -14.98
C SER A 103 5.42 15.01 -13.57
N ARG A 104 6.63 15.38 -13.12
CA ARG A 104 6.84 16.06 -11.83
C ARG A 104 6.16 17.43 -11.78
N LYS A 105 6.21 18.19 -12.88
CA LYS A 105 5.51 19.48 -12.99
C LYS A 105 3.99 19.31 -12.92
N SER A 106 3.44 18.34 -13.64
CA SER A 106 2.01 18.00 -13.57
C SER A 106 1.60 17.51 -12.18
N LEU A 107 2.41 16.67 -11.54
CA LEU A 107 2.18 16.20 -10.17
C LEU A 107 2.07 17.37 -9.19
N ALA A 108 3.02 18.32 -9.21
CA ALA A 108 2.98 19.48 -8.33
C ALA A 108 1.70 20.31 -8.51
N ARG A 109 1.29 20.54 -9.78
CA ARG A 109 0.05 21.25 -10.11
C ARG A 109 -1.19 20.52 -9.60
N LEU A 110 -1.30 19.22 -9.89
CA LEU A 110 -2.46 18.41 -9.52
C LEU A 110 -2.55 18.22 -8.01
N ARG A 111 -1.43 18.08 -7.31
CA ARG A 111 -1.37 18.00 -5.84
C ARG A 111 -1.96 19.25 -5.19
N VAL A 112 -1.57 20.44 -5.66
CA VAL A 112 -2.12 21.71 -5.15
C VAL A 112 -3.62 21.82 -5.44
N ASN A 113 -4.05 21.48 -6.66
CA ASN A 113 -5.45 21.55 -7.05
C ASN A 113 -6.31 20.57 -6.22
N MET A 114 -5.88 19.31 -6.12
CA MET A 114 -6.55 18.26 -5.35
C MET A 114 -6.68 18.66 -3.87
N LEU A 115 -5.61 19.13 -3.22
CA LEU A 115 -5.68 19.56 -1.81
C LEU A 115 -6.59 20.77 -1.60
N LYS A 116 -6.63 21.71 -2.55
CA LYS A 116 -7.56 22.84 -2.51
C LYS A 116 -9.01 22.36 -2.57
N LEU A 117 -9.30 21.39 -3.45
CA LEU A 117 -10.64 20.84 -3.63
C LEU A 117 -11.07 19.98 -2.43
N LEU A 118 -10.18 19.18 -1.84
CA LEU A 118 -10.46 18.43 -0.61
C LEU A 118 -10.79 19.33 0.59
N ARG A 119 -10.18 20.51 0.69
CA ARG A 119 -10.44 21.49 1.76
C ARG A 119 -11.70 22.32 1.55
N SER A 120 -12.19 22.36 0.32
CA SER A 120 -13.36 23.18 -0.03
C SER A 120 -14.63 22.35 0.21
N PRO A 121 -15.75 22.96 0.66
CA PRO A 121 -17.02 22.25 0.72
C PRO A 121 -17.40 21.79 -0.68
N ALA A 122 -17.56 20.48 -0.86
CA ALA A 122 -17.89 19.91 -2.16
C ALA A 122 -19.32 20.31 -2.56
N SER A 123 -19.49 20.79 -3.79
CA SER A 123 -20.79 21.12 -4.37
C SER A 123 -21.66 19.88 -4.58
N THR A 124 -21.03 18.73 -4.88
CA THR A 124 -21.72 17.46 -5.12
C THR A 124 -20.91 16.27 -4.57
N ALA A 125 -21.57 15.13 -4.34
CA ALA A 125 -20.90 13.87 -3.99
C ALA A 125 -19.90 13.42 -5.08
N GLN A 126 -20.19 13.77 -6.35
CA GLN A 126 -19.31 13.51 -7.49
C GLN A 126 -17.99 14.29 -7.38
N ASP A 127 -18.03 15.57 -7.00
CA ASP A 127 -16.84 16.42 -6.85
C ASP A 127 -15.96 15.98 -5.67
N SER A 128 -16.59 15.58 -4.57
CA SER A 128 -15.89 14.99 -3.42
C SER A 128 -15.18 13.69 -3.82
N THR A 129 -15.90 12.81 -4.52
CA THR A 129 -15.36 11.51 -4.94
C THR A 129 -14.24 11.67 -5.98
N ALA A 130 -14.36 12.61 -6.91
CA ALA A 130 -13.31 12.95 -7.86
C ALA A 130 -12.00 13.39 -7.17
N SER A 131 -12.12 14.22 -6.13
CA SER A 131 -10.97 14.67 -5.35
C SER A 131 -10.29 13.52 -4.60
N LEU A 132 -11.06 12.57 -4.06
CA LEU A 132 -10.53 11.37 -3.43
C LEU A 132 -9.86 10.41 -4.43
N VAL A 133 -10.45 10.21 -5.62
CA VAL A 133 -9.82 9.43 -6.70
C VAL A 133 -8.45 10.01 -7.03
N ALA A 134 -8.38 11.33 -7.22
CA ALA A 134 -7.12 12.01 -7.49
C ALA A 134 -6.12 11.85 -6.32
N ALA A 135 -6.58 12.02 -5.08
CA ALA A 135 -5.74 11.86 -3.90
C ALA A 135 -5.14 10.45 -3.78
N CYS A 136 -5.91 9.40 -4.08
CA CYS A 136 -5.41 8.03 -4.04
C CYS A 136 -4.43 7.75 -5.19
N LEU A 137 -4.77 8.15 -6.42
CA LEU A 137 -3.94 7.88 -7.60
C LEU A 137 -2.61 8.63 -7.58
N LEU A 138 -2.58 9.87 -7.09
CA LEU A 138 -1.34 10.65 -6.99
C LEU A 138 -0.31 10.02 -6.04
N GLN A 139 -0.73 9.16 -5.10
CA GLN A 139 0.21 8.42 -4.25
C GLN A 139 1.13 7.49 -5.06
N PHE A 140 0.58 6.80 -6.07
CA PHE A 140 1.40 5.98 -6.96
C PHE A 140 2.38 6.83 -7.76
N VAL A 141 1.95 8.03 -8.21
CA VAL A 141 2.81 8.94 -8.96
C VAL A 141 3.99 9.42 -8.12
N GLU A 142 3.78 9.74 -6.85
CA GLU A 142 4.86 10.10 -5.91
C GLU A 142 5.89 8.97 -5.82
N LEU A 143 5.44 7.72 -5.61
CA LEU A 143 6.30 6.54 -5.49
C LEU A 143 6.99 6.13 -6.80
N LEU A 144 6.39 6.45 -7.96
CA LEU A 144 7.01 6.21 -9.27
C LEU A 144 8.08 7.27 -9.60
N LEU A 145 7.88 8.53 -9.21
CA LEU A 145 8.75 9.64 -9.64
C LEU A 145 9.87 9.97 -8.65
N TYR A 146 9.75 9.55 -7.40
CA TYR A 146 10.73 9.79 -6.33
C TYR A 146 11.19 8.47 -5.70
N ASP A 147 12.43 8.47 -5.22
CA ASP A 147 13.16 7.30 -4.73
C ASP A 147 13.12 7.14 -3.20
N SER A 148 12.91 8.23 -2.45
CA SER A 148 12.93 8.23 -0.98
C SER A 148 11.60 7.83 -0.31
N GLY A 149 10.49 7.88 -1.04
CA GLY A 149 9.13 7.76 -0.48
C GLY A 149 8.69 8.93 0.43
N SER A 150 9.57 9.88 0.77
CA SER A 150 9.25 10.98 1.69
C SER A 150 8.18 11.92 1.14
N THR A 151 8.15 12.14 -0.17
CA THR A 151 7.12 12.96 -0.83
C THR A 151 5.75 12.29 -0.81
N TRP A 152 5.72 10.95 -0.91
CA TRP A 152 4.53 10.12 -0.72
C TRP A 152 4.02 10.24 0.73
N GLY A 153 4.89 10.05 1.73
CA GLY A 153 4.50 10.19 3.13
C GLY A 153 3.95 11.58 3.46
N SER A 154 4.57 12.63 2.91
CA SER A 154 4.05 14.01 3.01
C SER A 154 2.67 14.16 2.36
N LEU A 155 2.42 13.53 1.21
CA LEU A 155 1.12 13.57 0.54
C LEU A 155 0.06 12.85 1.37
N VAL A 156 0.36 11.64 1.85
CA VAL A 156 -0.53 10.84 2.71
C VAL A 156 -0.92 11.65 3.94
N TYR A 157 0.06 12.22 4.65
CA TYR A 157 -0.18 13.08 5.80
C TYR A 157 -1.10 14.26 5.47
N GLN A 158 -0.84 14.97 4.36
CA GLN A 158 -1.66 16.12 3.97
C GLN A 158 -3.10 15.74 3.62
N VAL A 159 -3.29 14.66 2.84
CA VAL A 159 -4.63 14.16 2.48
C VAL A 159 -5.37 13.74 3.74
N LEU A 160 -4.75 12.94 4.59
CA LEU A 160 -5.31 12.48 5.87
C LEU A 160 -5.49 13.63 6.89
N SER A 161 -4.82 14.76 6.75
CA SER A 161 -5.13 15.92 7.60
C SER A 161 -6.35 16.70 7.10
N THR A 162 -6.74 16.50 5.84
CA THR A 162 -7.82 17.26 5.19
C THR A 162 -9.14 16.52 5.12
N VAL A 163 -9.12 15.21 4.92
CA VAL A 163 -10.32 14.39 4.91
C VAL A 163 -10.72 14.19 6.37
N SER A 164 -11.99 14.39 6.73
CA SER A 164 -12.42 14.18 8.13
C SER A 164 -12.62 12.69 8.40
N PRO A 165 -12.14 12.14 9.54
CA PRO A 165 -12.54 10.81 10.01
C PRO A 165 -14.00 10.77 10.50
N LYS A 166 -14.62 11.93 10.76
CA LYS A 166 -16.02 12.03 11.19
C LYS A 166 -16.96 12.07 9.98
N ASP A 167 -17.18 10.92 9.35
CA ASP A 167 -18.52 10.58 8.90
C ASP A 167 -19.18 9.90 10.11
N LYS A 168 -20.16 10.55 10.74
CA LYS A 168 -20.86 9.97 11.89
C LYS A 168 -21.42 8.61 11.48
N PRO A 169 -21.15 7.51 12.23
CA PRO A 169 -21.91 6.28 12.03
C PRO A 169 -23.37 6.63 12.33
N GLY A 170 -24.22 6.66 11.30
CA GLY A 170 -25.62 7.10 11.38
C GLY A 170 -25.99 8.40 10.67
N CYS A 171 -25.06 9.08 9.97
CA CYS A 171 -25.42 10.04 8.91
C CYS A 171 -25.33 9.34 7.54
N GLU A 172 -25.97 8.19 7.42
CA GLU A 172 -26.44 7.70 6.12
C GLU A 172 -27.66 8.56 5.78
N ASP A 173 -27.44 9.67 5.09
CA ASP A 173 -28.51 10.20 4.24
C ASP A 173 -28.82 9.07 3.25
N GLY A 174 -29.97 8.43 3.45
CA GLY A 174 -30.33 7.13 2.89
C GLY A 174 -30.38 7.11 1.36
N GLY A 175 -29.23 6.85 0.74
CA GLY A 175 -29.13 6.51 -0.66
C GLY A 175 -27.94 5.59 -0.91
N ASP A 176 -28.22 4.38 -1.37
CA ASP A 176 -27.28 3.51 -2.10
C ASP A 176 -26.87 4.16 -3.44
N ASP A 177 -26.33 5.38 -3.40
CA ASP A 177 -25.76 6.01 -4.58
C ASP A 177 -24.39 5.40 -4.89
N PHE A 178 -24.13 5.12 -6.16
CA PHE A 178 -22.87 4.59 -6.65
C PHE A 178 -21.66 5.36 -6.12
N PHE A 179 -21.77 6.69 -6.01
CA PHE A 179 -20.68 7.53 -5.51
C PHE A 179 -20.43 7.38 -4.02
N SER A 180 -21.44 7.08 -3.19
CA SER A 180 -21.23 6.88 -1.75
C SER A 180 -20.42 5.59 -1.47
N SER A 181 -20.72 4.51 -2.20
CA SER A 181 -19.95 3.25 -2.12
C SER A 181 -18.50 3.41 -2.59
N LEU A 182 -18.28 4.06 -3.74
CA LEU A 182 -16.91 4.33 -4.22
C LEU A 182 -16.13 5.24 -3.25
N ASN A 183 -16.78 6.27 -2.72
CA ASN A 183 -16.18 7.18 -1.74
C ASN A 183 -15.71 6.43 -0.48
N ARG A 184 -16.55 5.52 0.06
CA ARG A 184 -16.19 4.65 1.18
C ARG A 184 -14.94 3.83 0.89
N ARG A 185 -14.87 3.16 -0.27
CA ARG A 185 -13.70 2.34 -0.66
C ARG A 185 -12.44 3.16 -0.87
N LEU A 186 -12.54 4.36 -1.45
CA LEU A 186 -11.41 5.29 -1.58
C LEU A 186 -10.90 5.72 -0.21
N ARG A 187 -11.77 5.96 0.77
CA ARG A 187 -11.36 6.26 2.15
C ARG A 187 -10.67 5.06 2.80
N LEU A 188 -11.17 3.84 2.60
CA LEU A 188 -10.50 2.62 3.07
C LEU A 188 -9.09 2.47 2.46
N PHE A 189 -8.93 2.79 1.18
CA PHE A 189 -7.62 2.84 0.52
C PHE A 189 -6.70 3.89 1.16
N LEU A 190 -7.19 5.11 1.40
CA LEU A 190 -6.42 6.17 2.08
C LEU A 190 -6.00 5.76 3.49
N ARG A 191 -6.90 5.13 4.26
CA ARG A 191 -6.62 4.62 5.61
C ARG A 191 -5.56 3.53 5.62
N THR A 192 -5.66 2.58 4.68
CA THR A 192 -4.65 1.54 4.47
C THR A 192 -3.29 2.17 4.16
N SER A 193 -3.26 3.16 3.26
CA SER A 193 -2.04 3.90 2.92
C SER A 193 -1.47 4.66 4.13
N GLY A 194 -2.33 5.24 4.97
CA GLY A 194 -1.98 5.91 6.22
C GLY A 194 -1.36 4.97 7.24
N GLY A 195 -1.95 3.79 7.45
CA GLY A 195 -1.40 2.77 8.33
C GLY A 195 -0.04 2.25 7.84
N LEU A 196 0.09 1.99 6.53
CA LEU A 196 1.37 1.62 5.92
C LEU A 196 2.42 2.72 6.11
N TRP A 197 2.07 3.98 5.85
CA TRP A 197 2.95 5.13 6.07
C TRP A 197 3.43 5.21 7.53
N ALA A 198 2.51 5.10 8.50
CA ALA A 198 2.83 5.18 9.92
C ALA A 198 3.82 4.08 10.34
N ILE A 199 3.62 2.85 9.85
CA ILE A 199 4.51 1.72 10.13
C ILE A 199 5.88 1.89 9.46
N CYS A 200 5.92 2.31 8.18
CA CYS A 200 7.19 2.40 7.44
C CYS A 200 8.10 3.53 7.93
N TYR A 201 7.52 4.61 8.46
CA TYR A 201 8.28 5.78 8.88
C TYR A 201 8.42 5.91 10.40
N ASP A 202 7.93 4.96 11.19
CA ASP A 202 7.82 5.08 12.65
C ASP A 202 7.15 6.41 13.07
N HIS A 203 5.99 6.71 12.47
CA HIS A 203 5.21 7.90 12.77
C HIS A 203 3.91 7.54 13.50
N ASP A 204 3.41 8.47 14.31
CA ASP A 204 2.11 8.29 14.94
C ASP A 204 0.99 8.28 13.88
N CYS A 205 0.14 7.25 13.91
CA CYS A 205 -1.01 7.18 13.04
C CYS A 205 -2.14 8.04 13.61
N PHE A 206 -2.16 9.32 13.23
CA PHE A 206 -3.13 10.32 13.68
C PHE A 206 -4.53 10.16 13.08
N TRP A 207 -4.68 9.33 12.05
CA TRP A 207 -5.99 8.99 11.48
C TRP A 207 -6.68 7.94 12.36
N THR A 208 -7.19 8.37 13.50
CA THR A 208 -7.95 7.51 14.41
C THR A 208 -9.43 7.77 14.24
N THR A 209 -10.11 6.93 13.46
CA THR A 209 -11.58 6.80 13.54
C THR A 209 -12.03 6.10 14.82
N SER A 210 -11.09 5.44 15.51
CA SER A 210 -11.35 4.72 16.75
C SER A 210 -11.14 5.61 17.98
N GLU A 211 -12.12 6.46 18.28
CA GLU A 211 -12.74 6.36 19.61
C GLU A 211 -13.71 5.17 19.56
N ARG A 212 -13.23 3.95 19.23
CA ARG A 212 -13.86 2.80 19.87
C ARG A 212 -13.51 3.01 21.32
N ASN A 213 -14.51 3.34 22.12
CA ASN A 213 -14.43 3.14 23.56
C ASN A 213 -13.66 1.84 23.80
N PRO A 214 -12.72 1.79 24.78
CA PRO A 214 -12.15 0.51 25.20
C PRO A 214 -13.33 -0.47 25.33
N PRO A 215 -13.24 -1.73 24.84
CA PRO A 215 -14.40 -2.61 24.75
C PRO A 215 -15.07 -2.67 26.12
N GLU A 216 -16.12 -1.88 26.28
CA GLU A 216 -16.86 -1.81 27.52
C GLU A 216 -17.74 -3.04 27.44
N LYS A 217 -17.21 -4.11 28.05
CA LYS A 217 -17.70 -5.49 28.10
C LYS A 217 -17.31 -6.35 26.90
N LEU A 218 -16.82 -7.55 27.23
CA LEU A 218 -16.84 -8.71 26.36
C LEU A 218 -18.25 -8.82 25.76
N LEU A 219 -18.42 -8.43 24.51
CA LEU A 219 -19.57 -8.84 23.73
C LEU A 219 -19.35 -10.30 23.30
N PRO A 220 -20.43 -11.12 23.27
CA PRO A 220 -20.32 -12.54 22.95
C PRO A 220 -19.78 -12.72 21.53
N GLU A 221 -19.11 -13.85 21.32
CA GLU A 221 -18.54 -14.26 20.04
C GLU A 221 -19.48 -13.93 18.86
N PRO A 222 -18.98 -13.33 17.77
CA PRO A 222 -19.83 -13.00 16.63
C PRO A 222 -20.38 -14.28 16.01
N ASP A 223 -21.71 -14.36 15.94
CA ASP A 223 -22.45 -15.42 15.26
C ASP A 223 -22.10 -15.41 13.77
N LEU A 224 -21.40 -16.46 13.32
CA LEU A 224 -20.76 -16.59 12.01
C LEU A 224 -21.75 -16.75 10.83
N SER A 225 -23.05 -16.57 11.06
CA SER A 225 -24.13 -17.03 10.17
C SER A 225 -24.84 -15.93 9.35
N LEU A 226 -24.47 -14.64 9.45
CA LEU A 226 -25.22 -13.53 8.84
C LEU A 226 -24.42 -12.61 7.89
N ILE A 227 -23.50 -13.16 7.08
CA ILE A 227 -22.58 -12.34 6.26
C ILE A 227 -22.71 -12.63 4.76
N GLU A 228 -23.75 -12.11 4.09
CA GLU A 228 -23.96 -12.43 2.66
C GLU A 228 -23.88 -11.30 1.63
N LEU A 229 -23.80 -9.99 1.95
CA LEU A 229 -23.56 -8.98 0.89
C LEU A 229 -22.63 -7.81 1.27
N ASP A 230 -22.09 -7.79 2.49
CA ASP A 230 -21.34 -6.65 3.07
C ASP A 230 -19.90 -7.05 3.53
N ASN A 231 -19.32 -8.07 2.87
CA ASN A 231 -18.10 -8.77 3.32
C ASN A 231 -16.79 -8.02 3.00
N VAL A 232 -16.63 -7.47 1.80
CA VAL A 232 -15.33 -6.93 1.35
C VAL A 232 -14.99 -5.62 2.06
N ASP A 233 -15.94 -4.69 2.10
CA ASP A 233 -15.72 -3.37 2.73
C ASP A 233 -15.47 -3.51 4.24
N ARG A 234 -16.15 -4.44 4.92
CA ARG A 234 -15.90 -4.75 6.35
C ARG A 234 -14.52 -5.37 6.57
N ARG A 235 -14.13 -6.37 5.77
CA ARG A 235 -12.81 -7.00 5.88
C ARG A 235 -11.67 -6.03 5.57
N TRP A 236 -11.89 -5.11 4.62
CA TRP A 236 -10.94 -4.03 4.35
C TRP A 236 -10.89 -3.04 5.51
N ASP A 237 -12.03 -2.66 6.06
CA ASP A 237 -12.10 -1.81 7.25
C ASP A 237 -11.36 -2.42 8.45
N ASP A 238 -11.51 -3.73 8.65
CA ASP A 238 -10.79 -4.48 9.68
C ASP A 238 -9.27 -4.48 9.44
N LEU A 239 -8.81 -4.65 8.19
CA LEU A 239 -7.39 -4.52 7.86
C LEU A 239 -6.88 -3.09 8.10
N ALA A 240 -7.60 -2.09 7.61
CA ALA A 240 -7.22 -0.69 7.75
C ALA A 240 -7.12 -0.30 9.23
N GLY A 241 -8.12 -0.66 10.04
CA GLY A 241 -8.09 -0.47 11.49
C GLY A 241 -6.96 -1.25 12.16
N CYS A 242 -6.65 -2.46 11.70
CA CYS A 242 -5.51 -3.22 12.22
C CYS A 242 -4.17 -2.56 11.92
N LEU A 243 -3.97 -2.03 10.70
CA LEU A 243 -2.76 -1.29 10.32
C LEU A 243 -2.62 0.00 11.13
N GLU A 244 -3.71 0.75 11.33
CA GLU A 244 -3.74 1.97 12.13
C GLU A 244 -3.38 1.69 13.60
N ASP A 245 -4.00 0.67 14.22
CA ASP A 245 -3.73 0.28 15.60
C ASP A 245 -2.27 -0.20 15.76
N CYS A 246 -1.77 -1.00 14.82
CA CYS A 246 -0.38 -1.47 14.84
C CYS A 246 0.60 -0.31 14.64
N GLY A 247 0.33 0.63 13.72
CA GLY A 247 1.18 1.79 13.49
C GLY A 247 1.35 2.64 14.75
N LYS A 248 0.25 2.97 15.45
CA LYS A 248 0.33 3.71 16.73
C LYS A 248 1.10 2.94 17.78
N LEU A 249 0.82 1.64 17.89
CA LEU A 249 1.44 0.81 18.91
C LEU A 249 2.95 0.70 18.65
N LEU A 250 3.37 0.36 17.44
CA LEU A 250 4.79 0.27 17.07
C LEU A 250 5.51 1.59 17.32
N TYR A 251 4.92 2.73 16.95
CA TYR A 251 5.47 4.04 17.26
C TYR A 251 5.68 4.24 18.78
N LYS A 252 4.65 3.97 19.60
CA LYS A 252 4.75 4.07 21.06
C LYS A 252 5.77 3.11 21.67
N LEU A 253 5.86 1.90 21.15
CA LEU A 253 6.85 0.91 21.58
C LEU A 253 8.29 1.39 21.27
N VAL A 254 8.53 1.95 20.09
CA VAL A 254 9.83 2.53 19.71
C VAL A 254 10.17 3.72 20.60
N LEU A 255 9.22 4.62 20.88
CA LEU A 255 9.43 5.73 21.81
C LEU A 255 9.78 5.24 23.21
N TRP A 256 9.04 4.25 23.73
CA TRP A 256 9.30 3.68 25.04
C TRP A 256 10.71 3.09 25.14
N ILE A 257 11.20 2.42 24.07
CA ILE A 257 12.58 1.93 24.00
C ILE A 257 13.58 3.10 24.07
N LYS A 258 13.37 4.16 23.29
CA LYS A 258 14.24 5.35 23.27
C LYS A 258 14.29 6.02 24.64
N ASP A 259 13.14 6.19 25.28
CA ASP A 259 13.04 6.80 26.62
C ASP A 259 13.73 5.93 27.67
N SER A 260 13.59 4.60 27.58
CA SER A 260 14.28 3.66 28.47
C SER A 260 15.81 3.75 28.39
N LEU A 261 16.34 4.01 27.20
CA LEU A 261 17.79 4.15 26.99
C LEU A 261 18.32 5.50 27.48
N ASN A 262 17.46 6.52 27.54
CA ASN A 262 17.83 7.89 27.88
C ASN A 262 17.36 8.33 29.28
N ALA A 263 16.73 7.45 30.06
CA ALA A 263 16.06 7.81 31.31
C ALA A 263 17.04 8.38 32.37
N PRO A 264 16.82 9.61 32.87
CA PRO A 264 17.52 10.13 34.04
C PRO A 264 17.04 9.39 35.31
N GLY A 265 17.93 9.21 36.27
CA GLY A 265 17.78 8.31 37.42
C GLY A 265 16.74 8.66 38.50
N ASP A 266 15.66 9.39 38.16
CA ASP A 266 14.60 9.72 39.12
C ASP A 266 13.58 8.58 39.29
N ALA A 267 13.29 8.24 40.54
CA ALA A 267 12.51 7.04 40.90
C ALA A 267 11.01 7.14 40.53
N ILE A 268 10.42 8.33 40.55
CA ILE A 268 8.99 8.55 40.21
C ILE A 268 8.79 8.39 38.70
N ASP A 269 9.63 9.04 37.88
CA ASP A 269 9.61 8.93 36.42
C ASP A 269 9.86 7.48 35.97
N SER A 270 10.74 6.76 36.68
CA SER A 270 10.97 5.33 36.45
C SER A 270 9.71 4.46 36.68
N SER A 271 8.90 4.76 37.70
CA SER A 271 7.68 3.99 38.01
C SER A 271 6.56 4.20 36.99
N VAL A 272 6.34 5.44 36.54
CA VAL A 272 5.34 5.79 35.52
C VAL A 272 5.74 5.21 34.17
N HIS A 273 7.02 5.34 33.81
CA HIS A 273 7.57 4.75 32.59
C HIS A 273 7.40 3.23 32.57
N ARG A 274 7.64 2.55 33.69
CA ARG A 274 7.41 1.11 33.83
C ARG A 274 5.94 0.74 33.64
N LEU A 275 5.00 1.48 34.26
CA LEU A 275 3.57 1.23 34.12
C LEU A 275 3.12 1.37 32.66
N ASN A 276 3.53 2.45 31.99
CA ASN A 276 3.28 2.66 30.57
C ASN A 276 3.80 1.49 29.72
N GLY A 277 5.01 0.99 30.02
CA GLY A 277 5.56 -0.19 29.35
C GLY A 277 4.70 -1.44 29.51
N ILE A 278 4.13 -1.67 30.70
CA ILE A 278 3.21 -2.80 30.96
C ILE A 278 1.91 -2.65 30.14
N GLU A 279 1.33 -1.45 30.11
CA GLU A 279 0.11 -1.17 29.33
C GLU A 279 0.33 -1.40 27.82
N LEU A 280 1.49 -1.01 27.31
CA LEU A 280 1.88 -1.26 25.92
C LEU A 280 2.01 -2.76 25.62
N VAL A 281 2.58 -3.55 26.54
CA VAL A 281 2.67 -5.02 26.42
C VAL A 281 1.28 -5.67 26.40
N VAL A 282 0.37 -5.24 27.27
CA VAL A 282 -1.02 -5.73 27.30
C VAL A 282 -1.73 -5.41 25.99
N THR A 283 -1.60 -4.16 25.52
CA THR A 283 -2.19 -3.71 24.24
C THR A 283 -1.66 -4.54 23.08
N ALA A 284 -0.36 -4.79 23.03
CA ALA A 284 0.25 -5.62 21.99
C ALA A 284 -0.27 -7.06 22.01
N THR A 285 -0.44 -7.64 23.21
CA THR A 285 -0.97 -8.99 23.37
C THR A 285 -2.39 -9.10 22.81
N HIS A 286 -3.25 -8.12 23.09
CA HIS A 286 -4.62 -8.09 22.54
C HIS A 286 -4.64 -7.93 21.02
N ILE A 287 -3.79 -7.06 20.47
CA ILE A 287 -3.68 -6.90 19.01
C ILE A 287 -3.17 -8.19 18.35
N GLN A 288 -2.15 -8.85 18.92
CA GLN A 288 -1.68 -10.13 18.41
C GLN A 288 -2.76 -11.21 18.45
N GLN A 289 -3.53 -11.31 19.53
CA GLN A 289 -4.67 -12.24 19.62
C GLN A 289 -5.70 -11.99 18.52
N ARG A 290 -6.06 -10.72 18.28
CA ARG A 290 -6.97 -10.35 17.18
C ARG A 290 -6.40 -10.77 15.82
N ILE A 291 -5.13 -10.48 15.56
CA ILE A 291 -4.45 -10.86 14.31
C ILE A 291 -4.44 -12.38 14.13
N ILE A 292 -4.10 -13.14 15.18
CA ILE A 292 -4.09 -14.60 15.14
C ILE A 292 -5.48 -15.14 14.80
N SER A 293 -6.53 -14.65 15.46
CA SER A 293 -7.90 -15.04 15.18
C SER A 293 -8.29 -14.75 13.73
N THR A 294 -7.91 -13.59 13.18
CA THR A 294 -8.16 -13.25 11.77
C THR A 294 -7.38 -14.16 10.81
N ILE A 295 -6.11 -14.47 11.10
CA ILE A 295 -5.31 -15.41 10.31
C ILE A 295 -5.99 -16.78 10.27
N VAL A 296 -6.43 -17.29 11.43
CA VAL A 296 -7.13 -18.58 11.52
C VAL A 296 -8.41 -18.54 10.70
N LEU A 297 -9.26 -17.53 10.88
CA LEU A 297 -10.52 -17.37 10.15
C LEU A 297 -10.30 -17.36 8.62
N TYR A 298 -9.31 -16.60 8.15
CA TYR A 298 -9.04 -16.47 6.72
C TYR A 298 -8.35 -17.70 6.13
N SER A 299 -7.57 -18.43 6.94
CA SER A 299 -6.88 -19.64 6.50
C SER A 299 -7.77 -20.88 6.52
N THR A 300 -8.88 -20.88 7.28
CA THR A 300 -9.81 -22.02 7.38
C THR A 300 -11.14 -21.71 6.69
N SER A 301 -11.96 -20.87 7.31
CA SER A 301 -13.36 -20.61 6.92
C SER A 301 -13.49 -19.75 5.67
N CYS A 302 -12.55 -18.83 5.41
CA CYS A 302 -12.53 -18.00 4.21
C CYS A 302 -11.38 -18.37 3.26
N SER A 303 -10.92 -19.61 3.33
CA SER A 303 -9.74 -20.06 2.57
C SER A 303 -9.89 -19.94 1.07
N GLU A 304 -11.11 -20.03 0.50
CA GLU A 304 -11.37 -19.86 -0.94
C GLU A 304 -11.64 -18.41 -1.37
N ASP A 305 -11.77 -17.49 -0.41
CA ASP A 305 -12.05 -16.10 -0.70
C ASP A 305 -10.79 -15.34 -1.14
N HIS A 306 -10.78 -14.89 -2.41
CA HIS A 306 -9.64 -14.19 -3.01
C HIS A 306 -9.27 -12.90 -2.26
N PHE A 307 -10.27 -12.18 -1.73
CA PHE A 307 -10.02 -10.95 -0.97
C PHE A 307 -9.34 -11.28 0.36
N CYS A 308 -9.82 -12.29 1.10
CA CYS A 308 -9.18 -12.73 2.34
C CYS A 308 -7.73 -13.17 2.12
N ARG A 309 -7.47 -13.95 1.07
CA ARG A 309 -6.11 -14.36 0.69
C ARG A 309 -5.20 -13.15 0.43
N PHE A 310 -5.74 -12.10 -0.17
CA PHE A 310 -5.03 -10.86 -0.46
C PHE A 310 -4.63 -10.06 0.80
N LEU A 311 -5.43 -10.13 1.87
CA LEU A 311 -5.13 -9.42 3.12
C LEU A 311 -4.18 -10.18 4.05
N LEU A 312 -4.14 -11.53 3.97
CA LEU A 312 -3.35 -12.40 4.84
C LEU A 312 -1.87 -12.00 5.01
N PRO A 313 -1.12 -11.59 3.96
CA PRO A 313 0.29 -11.21 4.10
C PRO A 313 0.50 -10.08 5.09
N TYR A 314 -0.42 -9.10 5.13
CA TYR A 314 -0.35 -7.99 6.06
C TYR A 314 -0.52 -8.47 7.50
N TYR A 315 -1.45 -9.39 7.76
CA TYR A 315 -1.64 -9.95 9.10
C TYR A 315 -0.42 -10.75 9.57
N TYR A 316 0.15 -11.60 8.71
CA TYR A 316 1.38 -12.34 9.03
C TYR A 316 2.56 -11.39 9.31
N TRP A 317 2.71 -10.36 8.48
CA TRP A 317 3.73 -9.32 8.64
C TRP A 317 3.57 -8.55 9.96
N LEU A 318 2.37 -8.08 10.27
CA LEU A 318 2.08 -7.33 11.50
C LEU A 318 2.35 -8.18 12.74
N LEU A 319 1.95 -9.45 12.73
CA LEU A 319 2.20 -10.39 13.83
C LEU A 319 3.69 -10.58 14.07
N ALA A 320 4.45 -10.85 13.00
CA ALA A 320 5.91 -11.00 13.08
C ALA A 320 6.60 -9.71 13.56
N SER A 321 6.16 -8.55 13.08
CA SER A 321 6.72 -7.25 13.45
C SER A 321 6.47 -6.90 14.92
N LEU A 322 5.25 -7.11 15.41
CA LEU A 322 4.91 -6.94 16.83
C LEU A 322 5.66 -7.91 17.72
N SER A 323 5.89 -9.15 17.28
CA SER A 323 6.73 -10.07 18.06
C SER A 323 8.19 -9.63 18.08
N HIS A 324 8.71 -9.10 16.97
CA HIS A 324 10.12 -8.76 16.83
C HIS A 324 10.53 -7.58 17.71
N ILE A 325 9.70 -6.54 17.84
CA ILE A 325 10.02 -5.37 18.66
C ILE A 325 10.25 -5.71 20.14
N PHE A 326 9.57 -6.74 20.67
CA PHE A 326 9.76 -7.22 22.04
C PHE A 326 11.01 -8.08 22.25
N THR A 327 11.76 -8.38 21.19
CA THR A 327 13.09 -9.00 21.33
C THR A 327 14.15 -8.02 21.82
N HIS A 328 13.87 -6.70 21.76
CA HIS A 328 14.78 -5.66 22.25
C HIS A 328 15.01 -5.78 23.76
N LEU A 329 16.27 -5.65 24.19
CA LEU A 329 16.68 -5.91 25.59
C LEU A 329 16.00 -4.99 26.61
N SER A 330 15.66 -3.75 26.24
CA SER A 330 14.97 -2.79 27.12
C SER A 330 13.69 -3.34 27.74
N TRP A 331 12.95 -4.20 27.02
CA TRP A 331 11.69 -4.77 27.52
C TRP A 331 11.87 -5.74 28.69
N ARG A 332 13.07 -6.33 28.83
CA ARG A 332 13.37 -7.26 29.95
C ARG A 332 13.33 -6.55 31.30
N THR A 333 13.51 -5.22 31.32
CA THR A 333 13.47 -4.40 32.55
C THR A 333 12.09 -4.42 33.24
N LEU A 334 11.02 -4.70 32.49
CA LEU A 334 9.66 -4.77 33.03
C LEU A 334 9.43 -6.02 33.90
N ALA A 335 10.25 -7.06 33.75
CA ALA A 335 10.15 -8.34 34.45
C ALA A 335 8.75 -9.00 34.35
N ILE A 336 8.11 -8.89 33.18
CA ILE A 336 6.84 -9.53 32.84
C ILE A 336 7.00 -10.46 31.63
N PRO A 337 6.10 -11.43 31.41
CA PRO A 337 6.05 -12.17 30.16
C PRO A 337 5.86 -11.23 28.97
N LEU A 338 6.69 -11.38 27.94
CA LEU A 338 6.63 -10.59 26.72
C LEU A 338 5.94 -11.41 25.60
N PRO A 339 5.15 -10.77 24.72
CA PRO A 339 4.40 -11.43 23.66
C PRO A 339 5.32 -11.73 22.46
N VAL A 340 6.34 -12.55 22.71
CA VAL A 340 7.38 -12.94 21.75
C VAL A 340 7.11 -14.36 21.27
N MET A 341 6.97 -14.52 19.96
CA MET A 341 6.92 -15.84 19.31
C MET A 341 8.30 -16.51 19.38
N THR A 342 8.30 -17.84 19.41
CA THR A 342 9.55 -18.59 19.21
C THR A 342 10.15 -18.27 17.84
N GLN A 343 11.47 -18.36 17.69
CA GLN A 343 12.14 -18.08 16.43
C GLN A 343 11.60 -18.93 15.27
N SER A 344 11.29 -20.21 15.54
CA SER A 344 10.69 -21.11 14.54
C SER A 344 9.31 -20.63 14.07
N LEU A 345 8.46 -20.20 15.01
CA LEU A 345 7.13 -19.69 14.69
C LEU A 345 7.21 -18.35 13.96
N ALA A 346 8.06 -17.42 14.43
CA ALA A 346 8.27 -16.13 13.78
C ALA A 346 8.75 -16.28 12.33
N ARG A 347 9.72 -17.17 12.09
CA ARG A 347 10.19 -17.51 10.74
C ARG A 347 9.08 -18.13 9.89
N GLN A 348 8.25 -19.02 10.46
CA GLN A 348 7.12 -19.60 9.74
C GLN A 348 6.08 -18.55 9.33
N GLN A 349 5.72 -17.62 10.22
CA GLN A 349 4.78 -16.54 9.90
C GLN A 349 5.35 -15.62 8.80
N ALA A 350 6.62 -15.24 8.90
CA ALA A 350 7.30 -14.44 7.88
C ALA A 350 7.36 -15.18 6.53
N ALA A 351 7.67 -16.48 6.53
CA ALA A 351 7.69 -17.29 5.32
C ALA A 351 6.31 -17.36 4.65
N ARG A 352 5.21 -17.50 5.41
CA ARG A 352 3.85 -17.46 4.86
C ARG A 352 3.52 -16.13 4.21
N ALA A 353 3.91 -15.01 4.82
CA ALA A 353 3.74 -13.69 4.21
C ALA A 353 4.54 -13.60 2.91
N PHE A 354 5.78 -14.08 2.92
CA PHE A 354 6.68 -14.04 1.77
C PHE A 354 6.20 -14.89 0.60
N GLU A 355 5.82 -16.15 0.85
CA GLU A 355 5.32 -17.09 -0.16
C GLU A 355 4.18 -16.49 -0.99
N TYR A 356 3.27 -15.77 -0.32
CA TYR A 356 2.18 -15.07 -0.99
C TYR A 356 2.69 -13.92 -1.87
N VAL A 357 3.56 -13.06 -1.33
CA VAL A 357 4.12 -11.93 -2.09
C VAL A 357 4.88 -12.45 -3.30
N GLU A 358 5.79 -13.40 -3.11
CA GLU A 358 6.61 -14.01 -4.16
C GLU A 358 5.75 -14.61 -5.28
N SER A 359 4.69 -15.35 -4.93
CA SER A 359 3.82 -16.00 -5.92
C SER A 359 3.01 -15.01 -6.77
N ASN A 360 2.77 -13.79 -6.28
CA ASN A 360 1.84 -12.85 -6.90
C ASN A 360 2.49 -11.53 -7.38
N ILE A 361 3.74 -11.22 -6.97
CA ILE A 361 4.36 -9.91 -7.20
C ILE A 361 4.41 -9.51 -8.69
N HIS A 362 4.60 -10.46 -9.60
CA HIS A 362 4.62 -10.22 -11.04
C HIS A 362 3.26 -9.75 -11.60
N SER A 363 2.15 -10.06 -10.91
CA SER A 363 0.78 -9.69 -11.29
C SER A 363 0.32 -8.34 -10.70
N PHE A 364 1.02 -7.82 -9.69
CA PHE A 364 0.57 -6.68 -8.89
C PHE A 364 0.74 -5.31 -9.57
N LYS A 365 1.69 -5.14 -10.49
CA LYS A 365 1.89 -3.89 -11.26
C LYS A 365 1.93 -2.64 -10.35
N LEU A 366 0.85 -1.84 -10.29
CA LEU A 366 0.78 -0.58 -9.51
C LEU A 366 0.85 -0.79 -7.99
N GLU A 367 0.39 -1.91 -7.46
CA GLU A 367 0.42 -2.14 -6.00
C GLU A 367 1.66 -2.87 -5.52
N ALA A 368 2.57 -3.28 -6.43
CA ALA A 368 3.74 -4.07 -6.06
C ALA A 368 4.53 -3.40 -4.91
N VAL A 369 4.58 -2.07 -4.91
CA VAL A 369 5.22 -1.26 -3.86
C VAL A 369 4.55 -1.34 -2.49
N ALA A 370 3.25 -1.64 -2.41
CA ALA A 370 2.52 -1.77 -1.13
C ALA A 370 2.99 -2.98 -0.31
N TYR A 371 3.65 -3.95 -0.93
CA TYR A 371 4.23 -5.13 -0.29
C TYR A 371 5.69 -4.97 0.13
N ALA A 372 6.36 -3.90 -0.29
CA ALA A 372 7.74 -3.60 0.13
C ALA A 372 7.94 -3.64 1.67
N PRO A 373 7.03 -3.07 2.50
CA PRO A 373 7.19 -3.06 3.95
C PRO A 373 7.29 -4.45 4.58
N ILE A 374 6.65 -5.45 3.97
CA ILE A 374 6.67 -6.84 4.43
C ILE A 374 8.08 -7.43 4.34
N LEU A 375 8.89 -6.98 3.38
CA LEU A 375 10.22 -7.54 3.13
C LEU A 375 11.22 -7.24 4.25
N HIS A 376 11.03 -6.17 5.03
CA HIS A 376 11.92 -5.85 6.15
C HIS A 376 11.91 -6.94 7.22
N ILE A 377 10.72 -7.37 7.67
CA ILE A 377 10.65 -8.42 8.70
C ILE A 377 11.12 -9.77 8.16
N ILE A 378 10.87 -10.04 6.88
CA ILE A 378 11.30 -11.27 6.23
C ILE A 378 12.82 -11.32 6.18
N ALA A 379 13.48 -10.21 5.82
CA ALA A 379 14.93 -10.13 5.80
C ALA A 379 15.54 -10.42 7.18
N HIS A 380 14.92 -9.96 8.27
CA HIS A 380 15.34 -10.33 9.62
C HIS A 380 15.28 -11.86 9.86
N GLN A 381 14.21 -12.52 9.41
CA GLN A 381 14.01 -13.96 9.62
C GLN A 381 14.80 -14.85 8.65
N PHE A 382 15.12 -14.36 7.46
CA PHE A 382 15.82 -15.07 6.37
C PHE A 382 17.33 -14.77 6.33
N SER A 383 17.87 -14.36 7.47
CA SER A 383 19.24 -13.85 7.58
C SER A 383 20.34 -14.90 7.48
N ALA A 384 20.05 -16.20 7.56
CA ALA A 384 21.08 -17.24 7.56
C ALA A 384 21.22 -17.99 6.23
N ASP A 385 20.24 -17.90 5.32
CA ASP A 385 20.18 -18.71 4.10
C ASP A 385 20.27 -17.82 2.84
N ASN A 386 21.36 -17.98 2.08
CA ASN A 386 21.56 -17.21 0.84
C ASN A 386 20.48 -17.48 -0.21
N VAL A 387 19.89 -18.68 -0.25
CA VAL A 387 18.80 -18.99 -1.19
C VAL A 387 17.55 -18.18 -0.84
N GLU A 388 17.24 -18.02 0.44
CA GLU A 388 16.13 -17.18 0.89
C GLU A 388 16.38 -15.70 0.61
N ARG A 389 17.62 -15.23 0.81
CA ARG A 389 18.02 -13.85 0.49
C ARG A 389 17.87 -13.55 -1.01
N ASP A 390 18.32 -14.46 -1.88
CA ASP A 390 18.20 -14.33 -3.33
C ASP A 390 16.73 -14.24 -3.77
N ARG A 391 15.86 -15.06 -3.16
CA ARG A 391 14.41 -14.98 -3.40
C ARG A 391 13.83 -13.62 -2.99
N VAL A 392 14.22 -13.09 -1.83
CA VAL A 392 13.78 -11.75 -1.39
C VAL A 392 14.25 -10.68 -2.37
N LEU A 393 15.51 -10.73 -2.82
CA LEU A 393 16.04 -9.80 -3.82
C LEU A 393 15.30 -9.90 -5.16
N ALA A 394 14.88 -11.09 -5.59
CA ALA A 394 14.06 -11.26 -6.79
C ALA A 394 12.67 -10.60 -6.68
N VAL A 395 12.08 -10.57 -5.47
CA VAL A 395 10.85 -9.80 -5.22
C VAL A 395 11.12 -8.30 -5.27
N VAL A 396 12.21 -7.82 -4.68
CA VAL A 396 12.62 -6.40 -4.77
C VAL A 396 12.83 -5.99 -6.23
N GLU A 397 13.49 -6.84 -7.01
CA GLU A 397 13.68 -6.65 -8.45
C GLU A 397 12.34 -6.57 -9.19
N SER A 398 11.36 -7.40 -8.82
CA SER A 398 10.02 -7.35 -9.41
C SER A 398 9.28 -6.04 -9.11
N ILE A 399 9.46 -5.48 -7.91
CA ILE A 399 8.96 -4.14 -7.55
C ILE A 399 9.66 -3.07 -8.40
N ARG A 400 10.99 -3.19 -8.59
CA ARG A 400 11.77 -2.29 -9.43
C ARG A 400 11.34 -2.32 -10.90
N LEU A 401 11.12 -3.52 -11.46
CA LEU A 401 10.63 -3.73 -12.83
C LEU A 401 9.21 -3.19 -13.03
N SER A 402 8.43 -3.07 -11.95
CA SER A 402 7.14 -2.38 -11.96
C SER A 402 7.26 -0.85 -11.98
N GLY A 403 8.47 -0.31 -11.99
CA GLY A 403 8.77 1.11 -12.15
C GLY A 403 9.06 1.87 -10.86
N TYR A 404 9.10 1.20 -9.71
CA TYR A 404 9.28 1.86 -8.41
C TYR A 404 10.76 1.98 -8.04
N SER A 405 11.29 3.21 -8.10
CA SER A 405 12.70 3.49 -7.76
C SER A 405 13.04 3.24 -6.29
N VAL A 406 12.04 3.31 -5.39
CA VAL A 406 12.21 3.02 -3.96
C VAL A 406 12.73 1.60 -3.70
N ALA A 407 12.53 0.67 -4.63
CA ALA A 407 13.08 -0.68 -4.55
C ALA A 407 14.62 -0.69 -4.42
N GLY A 408 15.33 0.26 -5.05
CA GLY A 408 16.78 0.35 -4.94
C GLY A 408 17.25 0.86 -3.57
N GLY A 409 16.42 1.64 -2.86
CA GLY A 409 16.67 2.00 -1.45
C GLY A 409 16.46 0.80 -0.54
N LEU A 410 15.33 0.11 -0.72
CA LEU A 410 15.00 -1.11 0.00
C LEU A 410 16.09 -2.19 -0.15
N GLU A 411 16.55 -2.46 -1.38
CA GLU A 411 17.61 -3.43 -1.65
C GLU A 411 18.86 -3.18 -0.80
N LYS A 412 19.31 -1.91 -0.75
CA LYS A 412 20.49 -1.52 0.04
C LYS A 412 20.27 -1.71 1.53
N GLU A 413 19.07 -1.39 2.03
CA GLU A 413 18.72 -1.57 3.44
C GLU A 413 18.71 -3.04 3.83
N LEU A 414 18.15 -3.93 2.99
CA LEU A 414 18.14 -5.36 3.24
C LEU A 414 19.56 -5.96 3.23
N GLN A 415 20.37 -5.59 2.22
CA GLN A 415 21.77 -6.03 2.12
C GLN A 415 22.60 -5.54 3.31
N PHE A 416 22.45 -4.28 3.69
CA PHE A 416 23.12 -3.72 4.86
C PHE A 416 22.74 -4.48 6.14
N HIS A 417 21.45 -4.77 6.31
CA HIS A 417 20.95 -5.53 7.46
C HIS A 417 21.58 -6.94 7.56
N TRP A 418 21.67 -7.67 6.45
CA TRP A 418 22.31 -8.98 6.43
C TRP A 418 23.81 -8.93 6.71
N ALA A 419 24.51 -7.91 6.21
CA ALA A 419 25.93 -7.69 6.50
C ALA A 419 26.18 -7.37 7.99
N GLU A 420 25.32 -6.57 8.63
CA GLU A 420 25.40 -6.32 10.08
C GLU A 420 25.18 -7.60 10.91
N MET A 421 24.29 -8.48 10.46
CA MET A 421 24.05 -9.75 11.13
C MET A 421 25.30 -10.64 11.04
N GLU A 422 25.88 -10.78 9.86
CA GLU A 422 27.10 -11.57 9.64
C GLU A 422 28.26 -11.07 10.52
N THR A 423 28.48 -9.76 10.58
CA THR A 423 29.54 -9.18 11.42
C THR A 423 29.32 -9.40 12.92
N LYS A 424 28.07 -9.43 13.40
CA LYS A 424 27.73 -9.80 14.79
C LYS A 424 27.98 -11.29 15.07
N PHE A 425 27.72 -12.18 14.10
CA PHE A 425 28.06 -13.60 14.23
C PHE A 425 29.58 -13.83 14.26
N PHE A 426 30.35 -13.18 13.37
CA PHE A 426 31.81 -13.31 13.34
C PHE A 426 32.52 -12.74 14.59
N CYS A 427 31.98 -11.70 15.22
CA CYS A 427 32.53 -11.20 16.50
C CYS A 427 32.17 -12.09 17.70
N SER A 428 31.11 -12.90 17.61
CA SER A 428 30.70 -13.81 18.68
C SER A 428 31.53 -15.10 18.68
N ASP A 429 32.02 -15.53 17.51
CA ASP A 429 32.86 -16.72 17.35
C ASP A 429 34.35 -16.49 17.64
N LEU A 430 34.76 -15.25 17.98
CA LEU A 430 36.13 -14.90 18.37
C LEU A 430 36.34 -14.86 19.91
N TYR A 431 35.31 -15.21 20.69
CA TYR A 431 35.37 -15.33 22.16
C TYR A 431 34.89 -16.70 22.66
N LEU A 432 35.35 -17.79 22.02
CA LEU A 432 35.31 -19.14 22.57
C LEU A 432 36.72 -19.66 22.87
#